data_AF-A0A377BMM9-F1
#
_entry.id   AF-A0A377BMM9-F1
#
_cell.length_a   1.000
_cell.length_b   1.000
_cell.length_c   1.000
_cell.angle_alpha   90.00
_cell.angle_beta   90.00
_cell.angle_gamma   90.00
#
_symmetry.space_group_name_H-M   'P 1'
#
loop_
_entity.id
_entity.type
_entity.pdbx_description
1 polymer ?
#
loop_
_entity_poly.entity_id
_entity_poly.type
_entity_poly.pdbx_seq_one_letter_code
_entity_poly.pdbx_strand_id
1 'polypeptide(L)'
;MVPFLAAYIGYSIAERSALAPCAIGAWVGNSFGAGFFGALIAGIIGGIVVHYLKKIPVHKVLRSVMPIFIIPIVGTLITAGIMMWGLGEPVGALTNSLTQWLQGMQQGSMLCWR
;
A
#
# COMPACT_ATOMS: atom_id res chain seq x y z
N MET A 1 -8.94 4.24 6.96
CA MET A 1 -8.35 5.35 6.19
C MET A 1 -7.20 4.87 5.30
N VAL A 2 -6.21 4.17 5.86
CA VAL A 2 -5.00 3.66 5.16
C VAL A 2 -5.28 2.95 3.81
N PRO A 3 -6.26 2.03 3.68
CA PRO A 3 -6.51 1.35 2.40
C PRO A 3 -7.01 2.27 1.29
N PHE A 4 -7.80 3.30 1.63
CA PHE A 4 -8.32 4.25 0.65
C PHE A 4 -7.21 5.17 0.13
N LEU A 5 -6.31 5.63 1.00
CA LEU A 5 -5.15 6.43 0.59
C LEU A 5 -4.31 5.65 -0.45
N ALA A 6 -3.97 4.41 -0.15
CA ALA A 6 -3.19 3.56 -1.05
C ALA A 6 -3.92 3.28 -2.37
N ALA A 7 -5.23 3.04 -2.31
CA ALA A 7 -6.05 2.80 -3.49
C ALA A 7 -6.00 3.97 -4.47
N TYR A 8 -6.16 5.21 -3.98
CA TYR A 8 -6.12 6.40 -4.83
C TYR A 8 -4.71 6.75 -5.34
N ILE A 9 -3.66 6.43 -4.57
CA ILE A 9 -2.27 6.53 -5.05
C ILE A 9 -2.04 5.55 -6.20
N GLY A 10 -2.44 4.28 -6.04
CA GLY A 10 -2.34 3.30 -7.11
C GLY A 10 -3.20 3.64 -8.33
N TYR A 11 -4.38 4.22 -8.08
CA TYR A 11 -5.28 4.71 -9.15
C TYR A 11 -4.61 5.76 -10.02
N SER A 12 -3.78 6.64 -9.45
CA SER A 12 -3.07 7.65 -10.23
C SER A 12 -2.03 7.06 -11.18
N ILE A 13 -1.59 5.80 -10.95
CA ILE A 13 -0.55 5.13 -11.75
C ILE A 13 -1.16 4.19 -12.80
N ALA A 14 -2.17 3.40 -12.42
CA ALA A 14 -2.70 2.33 -13.27
C ALA A 14 -4.24 2.25 -13.31
N GLU A 15 -4.90 3.37 -13.02
CA GLU A 15 -6.35 3.57 -13.14
C GLU A 15 -7.17 2.62 -12.24
N ARG A 16 -8.42 2.34 -12.63
CA ARG A 16 -9.39 1.57 -11.84
C ARG A 16 -8.90 0.17 -11.45
N SER A 17 -8.10 -0.47 -12.30
CA SER A 17 -7.56 -1.81 -12.04
C SER A 17 -6.62 -1.89 -10.84
N ALA A 18 -6.04 -0.76 -10.40
CA ALA A 18 -5.11 -0.73 -9.28
C ALA A 18 -5.78 -0.54 -7.91
N LEU A 19 -7.08 -0.20 -7.86
CA LEU A 19 -7.79 0.10 -6.63
C LEU A 19 -7.77 -1.07 -5.63
N ALA A 20 -8.20 -2.26 -6.08
CA ALA A 20 -8.24 -3.46 -5.26
C ALA A 20 -6.85 -3.93 -4.78
N PRO A 21 -5.84 -4.11 -5.65
CA PRO A 21 -4.52 -4.59 -5.23
C PRO A 21 -3.80 -3.65 -4.26
N CYS A 22 -3.91 -2.32 -4.47
CA CYS A 22 -3.29 -1.36 -3.57
C CYS A 22 -4.02 -1.27 -2.23
N ALA A 23 -5.36 -1.29 -2.21
CA ALA A 23 -6.15 -1.27 -0.98
C ALA A 23 -5.84 -2.50 -0.10
N ILE A 24 -5.81 -3.69 -0.71
CA ILE A 24 -5.54 -4.95 0.00
C ILE A 24 -4.08 -5.00 0.46
N GLY A 25 -3.13 -4.62 -0.39
CA GLY A 25 -1.71 -4.56 0.00
C GLY A 25 -1.46 -3.61 1.17
N ALA A 26 -2.12 -2.45 1.18
CA ALA A 26 -2.04 -1.49 2.29
C ALA A 26 -2.75 -1.96 3.56
N TRP A 27 -3.87 -2.67 3.42
CA TRP A 27 -4.55 -3.28 4.56
C TRP A 27 -3.65 -4.31 5.25
N VAL A 28 -2.99 -5.17 4.46
CA VAL A 28 -2.03 -6.15 4.99
C VAL A 28 -0.82 -5.46 5.63
N GLY A 29 -0.22 -4.46 4.97
CA GLY A 29 0.87 -3.67 5.56
C GLY A 29 0.46 -2.97 6.87
N ASN A 30 -0.79 -2.53 6.97
CA ASN A 30 -1.31 -1.90 8.18
C ASN A 30 -1.42 -2.88 9.36
N SER A 31 -1.62 -4.18 9.11
CA SER A 31 -1.58 -5.20 10.16
C SER A 31 -0.20 -5.31 10.83
N PHE A 32 0.87 -4.87 10.16
CA PHE A 32 2.23 -4.77 10.71
C PHE A 32 2.54 -3.39 11.32
N GLY A 33 1.55 -2.49 11.43
CA GLY A 33 1.75 -1.16 11.98
C GLY A 33 2.38 -0.14 11.01
N ALA A 34 2.46 -0.44 9.72
CA ALA A 34 3.05 0.46 8.72
C ALA A 34 2.27 1.77 8.51
N GLY A 35 0.99 1.82 8.90
CA GLY A 35 0.19 3.04 8.93
C GLY A 35 0.21 3.85 7.62
N PHE A 36 0.43 5.15 7.73
CA PHE A 36 0.47 6.08 6.58
C PHE A 36 1.59 5.74 5.58
N PHE A 37 2.81 5.47 6.06
CA PHE A 37 3.94 5.13 5.20
C PHE A 37 3.71 3.81 4.47
N GLY A 38 3.09 2.84 5.15
CA GLY A 38 2.62 1.60 4.55
C GLY A 38 1.66 1.84 3.39
N ALA A 39 0.69 2.74 3.53
CA ALA A 39 -0.21 3.07 2.42
C ALA A 39 0.49 3.77 1.25
N LEU A 40 1.44 4.67 1.52
CA LEU A 40 2.21 5.34 0.47
C LEU A 40 2.99 4.31 -0.35
N ILE A 41 3.73 3.44 0.33
CA ILE A 41 4.57 2.42 -0.29
C ILE A 41 3.71 1.37 -1.01
N ALA A 42 2.65 0.86 -0.39
CA ALA A 42 1.73 -0.09 -1.01
C ALA A 42 1.06 0.50 -2.26
N GLY A 43 0.66 1.77 -2.22
CA GLY A 43 0.04 2.45 -3.35
C GLY A 43 0.98 2.58 -4.56
N ILE A 44 2.24 2.96 -4.32
CA ILE A 44 3.25 3.07 -5.38
C ILE A 44 3.61 1.69 -5.94
N ILE A 45 3.95 0.74 -5.06
CA ILE A 45 4.34 -0.63 -5.48
C ILE A 45 3.19 -1.31 -6.21
N GLY A 46 1.98 -1.29 -5.64
CA GLY A 46 0.81 -1.91 -6.26
C GLY A 46 0.44 -1.25 -7.58
N GLY A 47 0.54 0.08 -7.68
CA GLY A 47 0.33 0.81 -8.93
C GLY A 47 1.32 0.40 -10.03
N ILE A 48 2.61 0.29 -9.69
CA ILE A 48 3.66 -0.15 -10.62
C ILE A 48 3.44 -1.60 -11.06
N VAL A 49 3.18 -2.51 -10.11
CA VAL A 49 2.92 -3.92 -10.40
C VAL A 49 1.76 -4.07 -11.38
N VAL A 50 0.65 -3.37 -11.12
CA VAL A 50 -0.53 -3.40 -11.99
C VAL A 50 -0.24 -2.77 -13.36
N HIS A 51 0.55 -1.69 -13.41
CA HIS A 51 0.96 -1.08 -14.68
C HIS A 51 1.74 -2.06 -15.56
N TYR A 52 2.69 -2.81 -14.99
CA TYR A 52 3.44 -3.82 -15.74
C TYR A 52 2.55 -5.02 -16.14
N LEU A 53 1.62 -5.42 -15.27
CA LEU A 53 0.69 -6.50 -15.58
C LEU A 53 -0.20 -6.18 -16.80
N LYS A 54 -0.59 -4.91 -16.97
CA LYS A 54 -1.36 -4.43 -18.14
C LYS A 54 -0.57 -4.49 -19.45
N LYS A 55 0.77 -4.49 -19.42
CA LYS A 55 1.62 -4.51 -20.62
C LYS A 55 1.80 -5.90 -21.24
N ILE A 56 1.40 -6.95 -20.55
CA ILE A 56 1.54 -8.33 -21.04
C ILE A 56 0.53 -8.55 -22.19
N PRO A 57 0.99 -8.94 -23.40
CA PRO A 57 0.10 -9.14 -24.54
C PRO A 57 -0.77 -10.38 -24.33
N VAL A 58 -2.09 -10.19 -24.28
CA VAL A 58 -3.09 -11.27 -24.15
C VAL A 58 -4.02 -11.34 -25.36
N HIS A 59 -4.49 -12.57 -25.65
CA HIS A 59 -5.38 -12.87 -26.76
C HIS A 59 -6.74 -12.15 -26.61
N LYS A 60 -7.39 -11.80 -27.74
CA LYS A 60 -8.59 -10.91 -27.79
C LYS A 60 -9.71 -11.27 -26.81
N VAL A 61 -9.91 -12.56 -26.53
CA VAL A 61 -10.97 -13.08 -25.64
C VAL A 61 -10.68 -12.78 -24.16
N LEU A 62 -9.41 -12.68 -23.77
CA LEU A 62 -8.99 -12.47 -22.38
C LEU A 62 -8.93 -10.99 -21.98
N ARG A 63 -9.02 -10.06 -22.94
CA ARG A 63 -8.85 -8.61 -22.69
C ARG A 63 -9.86 -8.04 -21.69
N SER A 64 -11.11 -8.50 -21.71
CA SER A 64 -12.16 -8.02 -20.80
C SER A 64 -12.11 -8.70 -19.43
N VAL A 65 -11.68 -9.96 -19.37
CA VAL A 65 -11.58 -10.74 -18.11
C VAL A 65 -10.38 -10.30 -17.28
N MET A 66 -9.30 -9.88 -17.95
CA MET A 66 -8.03 -9.54 -17.32
C MET A 66 -8.14 -8.44 -16.24
N PRO A 67 -8.70 -7.24 -16.50
CA PRO A 67 -8.78 -6.19 -15.49
C PRO A 67 -9.76 -6.48 -14.35
N ILE A 68 -10.71 -7.41 -14.55
CA ILE A 68 -11.76 -7.71 -13.57
C ILE A 68 -11.32 -8.81 -12.59
N PHE A 69 -10.63 -9.84 -13.07
CA PHE A 69 -10.21 -10.99 -12.24
C PHE A 69 -8.70 -11.13 -12.13
N ILE A 70 -8.00 -11.19 -13.26
CA ILE A 70 -6.57 -11.55 -13.28
C ILE A 70 -5.72 -10.47 -12.62
N ILE A 71 -5.91 -9.20 -12.99
CA ILE A 71 -5.17 -8.09 -12.42
C ILE A 71 -5.41 -7.95 -10.91
N PRO A 72 -6.66 -7.95 -10.40
CA PRO A 72 -6.86 -7.88 -8.96
C PRO A 72 -6.30 -9.12 -8.24
N ILE A 73 -6.42 -10.34 -8.76
CA ILE A 73 -5.88 -11.54 -8.08
C ILE A 73 -4.35 -11.53 -8.07
N VAL A 74 -3.71 -11.37 -9.23
CA VAL A 74 -2.25 -11.42 -9.34
C VAL A 74 -1.62 -10.16 -8.72
N GLY A 75 -2.25 -9.00 -8.94
CA GLY A 75 -1.83 -7.75 -8.33
C GLY A 75 -1.91 -7.80 -6.81
N THR A 76 -3.00 -8.30 -6.23
CA THR A 76 -3.10 -8.43 -4.76
C THR A 76 -2.06 -9.40 -4.23
N LEU A 77 -1.87 -10.55 -4.87
CA LEU A 77 -0.93 -11.56 -4.43
C LEU A 77 0.52 -11.04 -4.42
N ILE A 78 0.92 -10.31 -5.45
CA ILE A 78 2.26 -9.69 -5.50
C ILE A 78 2.38 -8.55 -4.49
N THR A 79 1.41 -7.63 -4.46
CA THR A 79 1.51 -6.41 -3.64
C THR A 79 1.40 -6.72 -2.15
N ALA A 80 0.47 -7.60 -1.76
CA ALA A 80 0.36 -8.11 -0.40
C ALA A 80 1.55 -9.01 -0.04
N GLY A 81 2.02 -9.85 -0.96
CA GLY A 81 3.21 -10.67 -0.75
C GLY A 81 4.46 -9.84 -0.43
N ILE A 82 4.71 -8.76 -1.19
CA ILE A 82 5.82 -7.83 -0.94
C ILE A 82 5.69 -7.17 0.45
N MET A 83 4.47 -6.79 0.84
CA MET A 83 4.23 -6.20 2.16
C MET A 83 4.41 -7.22 3.29
N MET A 84 4.00 -8.46 3.11
CA MET A 84 4.14 -9.51 4.12
C MET A 84 5.58 -9.99 4.28
N TRP A 85 6.32 -10.18 3.18
CA TRP A 85 7.63 -10.84 3.22
C TRP A 85 8.78 -9.91 3.55
N GLY A 86 8.63 -8.59 3.46
CA GLY A 86 9.77 -7.71 3.72
C GLY A 86 9.44 -6.29 4.15
N LEU A 87 8.43 -5.63 3.59
CA LEU A 87 8.26 -4.19 3.82
C LEU A 87 7.38 -3.84 5.03
N GLY A 88 6.44 -4.70 5.43
CA GLY A 88 5.47 -4.40 6.49
C GLY A 88 6.13 -4.07 7.84
N GLU A 89 7.01 -4.95 8.30
CA GLU A 89 7.68 -4.84 9.59
C GLU A 89 8.67 -3.66 9.71
N PRO A 90 9.61 -3.43 8.77
CA PRO A 90 10.53 -2.29 8.87
C PRO A 90 9.81 -0.94 8.71
N VAL A 91 8.77 -0.87 7.88
CA VAL A 91 7.96 0.36 7.73
C VAL A 91 7.11 0.60 8.99
N GLY A 92 6.62 -0.47 9.62
CA GLY A 92 5.94 -0.41 10.92
C GLY A 92 6.86 0.09 12.03
N ALA A 93 8.09 -0.43 12.10
CA ALA A 93 9.10 0.03 13.04
C ALA A 93 9.41 1.53 12.87
N LEU A 94 9.61 1.99 11.63
CA LEU A 94 9.79 3.40 11.29
C LEU A 94 8.64 4.28 11.78
N THR A 95 7.40 3.85 11.54
CA THR A 95 6.18 4.58 11.95
C THR A 95 6.10 4.67 13.48
N ASN A 96 6.43 3.58 14.18
CA ASN A 96 6.45 3.55 15.64
C ASN A 96 7.56 4.43 16.23
N SER A 97 8.78 4.39 15.67
CA SER A 97 9.89 5.23 16.13
C SER A 97 9.58 6.73 15.98
N LEU A 98 9.00 7.13 14.84
CA LEU A 98 8.54 8.51 14.63
C LEU A 98 7.45 8.90 15.62
N THR A 99 6.51 7.99 15.89
CA THR A 99 5.43 8.24 16.85
C THR A 99 5.99 8.44 18.26
N GLN A 100 6.93 7.59 18.70
CA GLN A 100 7.58 7.70 19.99
C GLN A 100 8.41 8.99 20.10
N TRP A 101 9.12 9.37 19.04
CA TRP A 101 9.88 10.62 19.00
C TRP A 101 8.96 11.85 19.17
N LEU A 102 7.85 11.89 18.43
CA LEU A 102 6.86 12.97 18.54
C LEU A 102 6.20 13.02 19.93
N GLN A 103 5.89 11.87 20.52
CA GLN A 103 5.35 11.80 21.88
C GLN A 103 6.35 12.31 22.92
N GLY A 104 7.65 12.02 22.75
CA GLY A 104 8.71 12.55 23.60
C GLY A 104 8.78 14.08 23.56
N MET A 105 8.58 14.68 22.40
CA MET A 105 8.52 16.15 22.26
C MET A 105 7.30 16.75 22.97
N GLN A 106 6.13 16.13 22.86
CA GLN A 106 4.91 16.60 23.53
C GLN A 106 5.03 16.60 25.06
N GLN A 107 5.65 15.56 25.62
CA GLN A 107 5.86 15.44 27.06
C GLN A 107 6.82 16.52 27.60
N GLY A 108 7.89 16.83 26.85
CA GLY A 108 8.80 17.93 27.18
C GLY A 108 8.13 19.31 27.14
N SER A 109 7.20 19.54 26.21
CA SER A 109 6.43 20.79 26.16
C SER A 109 5.41 20.92 27.30
N MET A 110 4.83 19.81 27.78
CA MET A 110 3.89 19.81 28.90
C MET A 110 4.54 20.19 30.25
N LEU A 111 5.85 19.96 30.40
CA LEU A 111 6.60 20.34 31.61
C LEU A 111 6.95 21.85 31.65
N CYS A 112 6.97 22.52 30.49
CA CYS A 112 7.32 23.94 30.37
C CYS A 112 6.10 24.87 30.57
N TRP A 113 4.88 24.34 30.53
CA TRP A 113 3.61 25.06 30.72
C TRP A 113 2.97 24.89 32.11
N ARG A 114 3.68 24.26 33.06
CA ARG A 114 3.32 24.19 34.49
C ARG A 114 4.32 25.00 35.31
#